data_AF-A0A0S8CQX5-F1
#
_entry.id   AF-A0A0S8CQX5-F1
#
_cell.length_a   1.000
_cell.length_b   1.000
_cell.length_c   1.000
_cell.angle_alpha   90.00
_cell.angle_beta   90.00
_cell.angle_gamma   90.00
#
_symmetry.space_group_name_H-M   'P 1'
#
loop_
_entity.id
_entity.type
_entity.pdbx_description
1 polymer ?
#
loop_
_entity_poly.entity_id
_entity_poly.type
_entity_poly.pdbx_seq_one_letter_code
_entity_poly.pdbx_strand_id
1 'polypeptide(L)'
;MRKEKEMKTVMAVLVMFFLVFLCFFDQATAVEDSCIACHSKVSPGQVADWRSSIHSEEGITCSECHGMKHTTAEDAKQSEFPDESQCGECHEHQLNQFVKGKHNLGWTSMLALPVTHVEPDELMEGGRGCGGCHNMGVKSEAQKQDQLKLGYRYQNN
;
A
#
# COMPACT_ATOMS: atom_id res chain seq x y z
N MET A 1 50.15 16.56 -39.05
CA MET A 1 49.26 17.72 -39.34
C MET A 1 47.85 17.36 -39.76
N ARG A 2 47.57 16.74 -40.93
CA ARG A 2 46.18 16.45 -41.37
C ARG A 2 45.45 15.49 -40.42
N LYS A 3 46.07 14.35 -40.06
CA LYS A 3 45.51 13.36 -39.11
C LYS A 3 45.22 13.92 -37.71
N GLU A 4 46.03 14.85 -37.22
CA GLU A 4 45.83 15.47 -35.90
C GLU A 4 44.66 16.46 -35.90
N LYS A 5 44.43 17.15 -37.03
CA LYS A 5 43.28 18.05 -37.21
C LYS A 5 41.98 17.25 -37.27
N GLU A 6 41.96 16.15 -38.04
CA GLU A 6 40.81 15.23 -38.11
C GLU A 6 40.47 14.63 -36.73
N MET A 7 41.48 14.18 -35.96
CA MET A 7 41.27 13.60 -34.63
C MET A 7 40.72 14.62 -33.61
N LYS A 8 41.16 15.88 -33.68
CA LYS A 8 40.62 16.97 -32.86
C LYS A 8 39.19 17.33 -33.25
N THR A 9 38.86 17.31 -34.54
CA THR A 9 37.49 17.56 -35.03
C THR A 9 36.54 16.43 -34.62
N VAL A 10 36.95 15.17 -34.72
CA VAL A 10 36.13 14.02 -34.28
C VAL A 10 35.90 14.06 -32.76
N MET A 11 36.93 14.36 -31.96
CA MET A 11 36.75 14.55 -30.51
C MET A 11 35.82 15.71 -30.17
N ALA A 12 35.93 16.85 -30.87
CA ALA A 12 35.05 18.00 -30.65
C ALA A 12 33.58 17.68 -30.98
N VAL A 13 33.33 16.92 -32.06
CA VAL A 13 31.98 16.47 -32.43
C VAL A 13 31.44 15.48 -31.40
N LEU A 14 32.25 14.52 -30.92
CA LEU A 14 31.83 13.55 -29.90
C LEU A 14 31.54 14.22 -28.54
N VAL A 15 32.35 15.18 -28.13
CA VAL A 15 32.11 15.97 -26.89
C VAL A 15 30.85 16.82 -27.03
N MET A 16 30.63 17.44 -28.20
CA MET A 16 29.42 18.22 -28.46
C MET A 16 28.17 17.32 -28.50
N PHE A 17 28.26 16.11 -29.06
CA PHE A 17 27.17 15.13 -29.06
C PHE A 17 26.86 14.61 -27.64
N PHE A 18 27.89 14.38 -26.82
CA PHE A 18 27.74 14.00 -25.41
C PHE A 18 27.13 15.11 -24.56
N LEU A 19 27.53 16.37 -24.79
CA LEU A 19 26.93 17.54 -24.12
C LEU A 19 25.48 17.77 -24.52
N VAL A 20 25.13 17.57 -25.80
CA VAL A 20 23.74 17.62 -26.26
C VAL A 20 22.92 16.47 -25.64
N PHE A 21 23.48 15.26 -25.54
CA PHE A 21 22.82 14.12 -24.91
C PHE A 21 22.54 14.36 -23.41
N LEU A 22 23.44 15.05 -22.70
CA LEU A 22 23.24 15.47 -21.32
C LEU A 22 22.14 16.54 -21.17
N CYS A 23 21.91 17.39 -22.18
CA CYS A 23 20.81 18.36 -22.17
C CYS A 23 19.43 17.73 -22.44
N PHE A 24 19.35 16.49 -22.91
CA PHE A 24 18.10 15.73 -23.04
C PHE A 24 17.82 14.80 -21.85
N PHE A 25 18.74 14.74 -20.89
CA PHE A 25 18.64 13.96 -19.67
C PHE A 25 18.17 14.85 -18.51
N ASP A 26 17.08 15.59 -18.67
CA ASP A 26 16.49 16.28 -17.53
C ASP A 26 14.98 16.49 -17.67
N GLN A 27 14.32 16.40 -16.52
CA GLN A 27 12.88 16.52 -16.24
C GLN A 27 12.04 15.25 -16.39
N ALA A 28 12.41 14.19 -15.66
CA ALA A 28 11.38 13.34 -15.05
C ALA A 28 10.75 14.16 -13.91
N THR A 29 9.78 15.01 -14.23
CA THR A 29 8.95 15.64 -13.20
C THR A 29 8.26 14.52 -12.46
N ALA A 30 8.65 14.27 -11.21
CA ALA A 30 7.88 13.46 -10.30
C ALA A 30 6.50 14.12 -10.20
N VAL A 31 5.55 13.60 -10.97
CA VAL A 31 4.15 13.97 -10.82
C VAL A 31 3.80 13.56 -9.40
N GLU A 32 3.61 14.55 -8.53
CA GLU A 32 3.09 14.29 -7.19
C GLU A 32 1.84 13.44 -7.35
N ASP A 33 1.84 12.25 -6.73
CA ASP A 33 0.75 11.28 -6.86
C ASP A 33 -0.58 12.01 -6.62
N SER A 34 -1.53 11.84 -7.55
CA SER A 34 -2.87 12.40 -7.46
C SER A 34 -3.54 12.11 -6.11
N CYS A 35 -3.20 10.96 -5.50
CA CYS A 35 -3.61 10.58 -4.17
C CYS A 35 -3.06 11.58 -3.13
N ILE A 36 -1.75 11.82 -3.13
CA ILE A 36 -1.08 12.74 -2.20
C ILE A 36 -1.61 14.17 -2.35
N ALA A 37 -1.81 14.65 -3.59
CA ALA A 37 -2.26 16.02 -3.85
C ALA A 37 -3.65 16.31 -3.23
N CYS A 38 -4.56 15.33 -3.27
CA CYS A 38 -5.89 15.44 -2.64
C CYS A 38 -5.82 15.15 -1.14
N HIS A 39 -5.20 14.04 -0.74
CA HIS A 39 -5.15 13.58 0.65
C HIS A 39 -4.31 14.47 1.56
N SER A 40 -3.37 15.25 1.02
CA SER A 40 -2.68 16.31 1.79
C SER A 40 -3.64 17.38 2.30
N LYS A 41 -4.83 17.52 1.70
CA LYS A 41 -5.85 18.49 2.09
C LYS A 41 -6.91 17.86 2.99
N VAL A 42 -7.40 16.66 2.64
CA VAL A 42 -8.53 16.03 3.34
C VAL A 42 -8.10 15.11 4.50
N SER A 43 -6.88 14.56 4.46
CA SER A 43 -6.33 13.66 5.46
C SER A 43 -4.82 13.89 5.66
N PRO A 44 -4.39 15.12 6.02
CA PRO A 44 -2.98 15.51 6.06
C PRO A 44 -2.14 14.62 6.99
N GLY A 45 -2.74 14.13 8.09
CA GLY A 45 -2.07 13.21 9.02
C GLY A 45 -1.67 11.88 8.38
N GLN A 46 -2.51 11.30 7.52
CA GLN A 46 -2.22 10.03 6.83
C GLN A 46 -1.08 10.21 5.82
N VAL A 47 -1.08 11.33 5.09
CA VAL A 47 0.02 11.64 4.17
C VAL A 47 1.32 11.90 4.92
N ALA A 48 1.26 12.61 6.05
CA ALA A 48 2.45 12.85 6.88
C ALA A 48 3.03 11.55 7.45
N ASP A 49 2.16 10.63 7.89
CA ASP A 49 2.57 9.31 8.39
C ASP A 49 3.24 8.49 7.28
N TRP A 50 2.61 8.40 6.10
CA TRP A 50 3.19 7.73 4.93
C TRP A 50 4.55 8.34 4.55
N ARG A 51 4.67 9.67 4.46
CA ARG A 51 5.93 10.37 4.13
C ARG A 51 7.06 10.08 5.11
N SER A 52 6.73 9.71 6.35
CA SER A 52 7.72 9.37 7.38
C SER A 52 8.12 7.89 7.39
N SER A 53 7.50 7.07 6.54
CA SER A 53 7.71 5.63 6.48
C SER A 53 8.77 5.21 5.46
N ILE A 54 9.37 4.05 5.68
CA ILE A 54 10.28 3.40 4.72
C ILE A 54 9.56 3.11 3.39
N HIS A 55 8.26 2.83 3.40
CA HIS A 55 7.49 2.65 2.17
C HIS A 55 7.54 3.90 1.29
N SER A 56 7.43 5.11 1.86
CA SER A 56 7.61 6.33 1.07
C SER A 56 9.04 6.51 0.57
N GLU A 57 10.05 6.12 1.37
CA GLU A 57 11.46 6.21 0.97
C GLU A 57 11.78 5.27 -0.21
N GLU A 58 11.19 4.07 -0.20
CA GLU A 58 11.32 3.05 -1.25
C GLU A 58 10.36 3.29 -2.43
N GLY A 59 9.60 4.39 -2.43
CA GLY A 59 8.73 4.79 -3.53
C GLY A 59 7.39 4.04 -3.59
N ILE A 60 7.00 3.34 -2.54
CA ILE A 60 5.70 2.65 -2.46
C ILE A 60 4.57 3.68 -2.32
N THR A 61 3.70 3.75 -3.31
CA THR A 61 2.63 4.75 -3.44
C THR A 61 1.32 4.32 -2.77
N CYS A 62 0.39 5.26 -2.58
CA CYS A 62 -0.92 4.97 -1.99
C CYS A 62 -1.67 3.88 -2.78
N SER A 63 -1.60 3.99 -4.11
CA SER A 63 -2.33 3.13 -5.04
C SER A 63 -1.85 1.69 -5.09
N GLU A 64 -0.60 1.42 -4.70
CA GLU A 64 -0.05 0.06 -4.66
C GLU A 64 -0.68 -0.80 -3.56
N CYS A 65 -1.24 -0.18 -2.50
CA CYS A 65 -1.97 -0.91 -1.46
C CYS A 65 -3.49 -0.68 -1.51
N HIS A 66 -3.93 0.51 -1.92
CA HIS A 66 -5.35 0.90 -1.88
C HIS A 66 -6.05 0.86 -3.25
N GLY A 67 -5.31 0.57 -4.32
CA GLY A 67 -5.81 0.56 -5.68
C GLY A 67 -6.17 1.96 -6.22
N MET A 68 -6.84 1.98 -7.37
CA MET A 68 -7.21 3.21 -8.10
C MET A 68 -8.72 3.33 -8.35
N LYS A 69 -9.54 2.53 -7.66
CA LYS A 69 -10.99 2.46 -7.90
C LYS A 69 -11.74 3.71 -7.45
N HIS A 70 -11.21 4.43 -6.47
CA HIS A 70 -11.78 5.69 -6.01
C HIS A 70 -10.99 6.85 -6.64
N THR A 71 -11.69 7.91 -7.04
CA THR A 71 -11.12 9.08 -7.71
C THR A 71 -11.70 10.39 -7.16
N THR A 72 -12.74 10.32 -6.34
CA THR A 72 -13.49 11.45 -5.80
C THR A 72 -13.78 11.26 -4.31
N ALA A 73 -14.40 12.25 -3.66
CA ALA A 73 -14.79 12.11 -2.26
C ALA A 73 -16.03 11.20 -2.10
N GLU A 74 -16.90 11.21 -3.11
CA GLU A 74 -18.17 10.48 -3.14
C GLU A 74 -17.95 8.96 -3.29
N ASP A 75 -16.88 8.58 -3.97
CA ASP A 75 -16.52 7.19 -4.23
C ASP A 75 -15.46 6.62 -3.27
N ALA A 76 -15.09 7.33 -2.21
CA ALA A 76 -14.04 6.93 -1.25
C ALA A 76 -14.20 5.50 -0.70
N LYS A 77 -15.45 4.99 -0.62
CA LYS A 77 -15.74 3.60 -0.22
C LYS A 77 -15.20 2.55 -1.18
N GLN A 78 -14.85 2.91 -2.42
CA GLN A 78 -14.29 2.02 -3.43
C GLN A 78 -12.78 1.81 -3.27
N SER A 79 -12.11 2.56 -2.39
CA SER A 79 -10.73 2.28 -1.99
C SER A 79 -10.63 0.85 -1.47
N GLU A 80 -9.61 0.16 -1.91
CA GLU A 80 -9.28 -1.17 -1.40
C GLU A 80 -8.67 -1.01 0.00
N PHE A 81 -8.98 -1.96 0.86
CA PHE A 81 -8.36 -2.05 2.18
C PHE A 81 -7.36 -3.20 2.10
N PRO A 82 -6.04 -2.92 2.15
CA PRO A 82 -5.03 -3.95 1.94
C PRO A 82 -5.17 -5.03 3.01
N ASP A 83 -5.26 -6.27 2.57
CA ASP A 83 -5.22 -7.42 3.47
C ASP A 83 -3.80 -8.03 3.52
N GLU A 84 -3.66 -9.15 4.23
CA GLU A 84 -2.37 -9.82 4.39
C GLU A 84 -1.74 -10.24 3.06
N SER A 85 -2.55 -10.51 2.03
CA SER A 85 -2.08 -10.98 0.74
C SER A 85 -1.45 -9.83 -0.06
N GLN A 86 -2.00 -8.62 0.05
CA GLN A 86 -1.44 -7.41 -0.54
C GLN A 86 -0.03 -7.13 0.01
N CYS A 87 0.16 -7.31 1.32
CA CYS A 87 1.49 -7.22 1.93
C CYS A 87 2.42 -8.34 1.44
N GLY A 88 1.87 -9.54 1.22
CA GLY A 88 2.60 -10.72 0.77
C GLY A 88 3.19 -10.63 -0.64
N GLU A 89 2.68 -9.73 -1.49
CA GLU A 89 3.24 -9.47 -2.82
C GLU A 89 4.71 -9.04 -2.76
N CYS A 90 5.10 -8.32 -1.69
CA CYS A 90 6.48 -7.92 -1.43
C CYS A 90 7.09 -8.59 -0.19
N HIS A 91 6.28 -8.95 0.80
CA HIS A 91 6.70 -9.49 2.10
C HIS A 91 6.30 -10.96 2.30
N GLU A 92 6.56 -11.80 1.30
CA GLU A 92 6.20 -13.23 1.32
C GLU A 92 6.73 -13.96 2.57
N HIS A 93 7.96 -13.67 3.01
CA HIS A 93 8.53 -14.33 4.18
C HIS A 93 7.76 -14.00 5.46
N GLN A 94 7.47 -12.72 5.69
CA GLN A 94 6.74 -12.22 6.85
C GLN A 94 5.30 -12.76 6.84
N LEU A 95 4.64 -12.76 5.68
CA LEU A 95 3.31 -13.35 5.52
C LEU A 95 3.33 -14.84 5.91
N ASN A 96 4.32 -15.60 5.41
CA ASN A 96 4.47 -17.00 5.75
C ASN A 96 4.72 -17.25 7.24
N GLN A 97 5.45 -16.36 7.92
CA GLN A 97 5.59 -16.43 9.39
C GLN A 97 4.27 -16.13 10.09
N PHE A 98 3.57 -15.09 9.66
CA PHE A 98 2.28 -14.69 10.22
C PHE A 98 1.24 -15.81 10.12
N VAL A 99 1.03 -16.35 8.92
CA VAL A 99 0.04 -17.41 8.64
C VAL A 99 0.31 -18.68 9.47
N LYS A 100 1.58 -18.98 9.76
CA LYS A 100 1.98 -20.11 10.63
C LYS A 100 1.90 -19.78 12.12
N GLY A 101 1.81 -18.50 12.48
CA GLY A 101 1.78 -18.01 13.85
C GLY A 101 0.40 -18.09 14.49
N LYS A 102 0.35 -17.99 15.82
CA LYS A 102 -0.91 -18.01 16.59
C LYS A 102 -1.77 -16.76 16.38
N HIS A 103 -1.16 -15.62 16.04
CA HIS A 103 -1.90 -14.40 15.75
C HIS A 103 -2.83 -14.55 14.53
N ASN A 104 -2.46 -15.41 13.57
CA ASN A 104 -3.37 -15.78 12.48
C ASN A 104 -4.65 -16.47 12.94
N LEU A 105 -4.65 -17.04 14.16
CA LEU A 105 -5.80 -17.70 14.75
C LEU A 105 -6.56 -16.80 15.73
N GLY A 106 -6.24 -15.51 15.82
CA GLY A 106 -6.83 -14.59 16.80
C GLY A 106 -8.35 -14.58 16.75
N TRP A 107 -8.90 -14.31 15.56
CA TRP A 107 -10.34 -14.23 15.34
C TRP A 107 -11.03 -15.58 15.52
N THR A 108 -10.46 -16.65 14.97
CA THR A 108 -10.97 -18.01 15.14
C THR A 108 -10.99 -18.45 16.60
N SER A 109 -9.94 -18.10 17.36
CA SER A 109 -9.84 -18.44 18.79
C SER A 109 -10.84 -17.63 19.62
N MET A 110 -11.06 -16.37 19.26
CA MET A 110 -12.09 -15.54 19.87
C MET A 110 -13.49 -16.12 19.63
N LEU A 111 -13.83 -16.48 18.39
CA LEU A 111 -15.11 -17.10 18.08
C LEU A 111 -15.32 -18.46 18.77
N ALA A 112 -14.24 -19.17 19.11
CA ALA A 112 -14.35 -20.43 19.85
C ALA A 112 -14.81 -20.26 21.31
N LEU A 113 -14.79 -19.04 21.86
CA LEU A 113 -15.26 -18.79 23.22
C LEU A 113 -16.80 -18.78 23.27
N PRO A 114 -17.43 -19.47 24.23
CA PRO A 114 -18.89 -19.50 24.33
C PRO A 114 -19.55 -18.12 24.48
N VAL A 115 -18.85 -17.17 25.11
CA VAL A 115 -19.35 -15.80 25.35
C VAL A 115 -19.45 -14.98 24.06
N THR A 116 -18.66 -15.31 23.03
CA THR A 116 -18.57 -14.50 21.82
C THR A 116 -19.90 -14.41 21.07
N HIS A 117 -20.67 -15.48 21.03
CA HIS A 117 -21.94 -15.55 20.30
C HIS A 117 -23.09 -14.83 20.99
N VAL A 118 -22.90 -14.36 22.23
CA VAL A 118 -23.90 -13.58 22.97
C VAL A 118 -23.49 -12.11 23.13
N GLU A 119 -22.27 -11.77 22.70
CA GLU A 119 -21.78 -10.39 22.67
C GLU A 119 -22.27 -9.70 21.38
N PRO A 120 -22.55 -8.38 21.38
CA PRO A 120 -22.99 -7.68 20.18
C PRO A 120 -21.95 -7.77 19.04
N ASP A 121 -22.42 -7.96 17.80
CA ASP A 121 -21.56 -8.06 16.61
C ASP A 121 -20.63 -6.86 16.47
N GLU A 122 -21.04 -5.66 16.88
CA GLU A 122 -20.20 -4.45 16.86
C GLU A 122 -18.91 -4.61 17.69
N LEU A 123 -18.95 -5.41 18.77
CA LEU A 123 -17.82 -5.69 19.67
C LEU A 123 -17.05 -6.97 19.30
N MET A 124 -17.56 -7.77 18.37
CA MET A 124 -16.90 -9.01 17.92
C MET A 124 -16.43 -8.88 16.47
N GLU A 125 -17.36 -8.73 15.54
CA GLU A 125 -17.09 -8.59 14.10
C GLU A 125 -16.75 -7.16 13.69
N GLY A 126 -17.32 -6.15 14.37
CA GLY A 126 -17.10 -4.73 14.10
C GLY A 126 -15.75 -4.18 14.55
N GLY A 127 -14.84 -5.02 15.02
CA GLY A 127 -13.48 -4.60 15.39
C GLY A 127 -13.40 -3.69 16.61
N ARG A 128 -14.42 -3.68 17.48
CA ARG A 128 -14.37 -3.04 18.81
C ARG A 128 -14.25 -4.08 19.91
N GLY A 129 -14.22 -3.69 21.19
CA GLY A 129 -14.23 -4.64 22.30
C GLY A 129 -13.19 -5.77 22.17
N CYS A 130 -13.62 -7.02 22.29
CA CYS A 130 -12.77 -8.19 22.09
C CYS A 130 -12.23 -8.25 20.65
N GLY A 131 -13.07 -7.96 19.65
CA GLY A 131 -12.70 -7.89 18.24
C GLY A 131 -11.62 -6.83 17.96
N GLY A 132 -11.55 -5.76 18.73
CA GLY A 132 -10.55 -4.72 18.55
C GLY A 132 -9.11 -5.21 18.71
N CYS A 133 -8.89 -6.24 19.53
CA CYS A 133 -7.58 -6.89 19.67
C CYS A 133 -7.52 -8.25 18.99
N HIS A 134 -8.64 -8.98 18.96
CA HIS A 134 -8.66 -10.37 18.51
C HIS A 134 -9.25 -10.57 17.10
N ASN A 135 -9.53 -9.53 16.31
CA ASN A 135 -10.00 -9.69 14.93
C ASN A 135 -8.88 -10.08 13.93
N MET A 136 -7.66 -10.33 14.42
CA MET A 136 -6.51 -10.70 13.60
C MET A 136 -6.64 -12.13 13.06
N GLY A 137 -6.34 -12.31 11.78
CA GLY A 137 -6.21 -13.63 11.16
C GLY A 137 -6.82 -13.73 9.76
N VAL A 138 -6.25 -14.63 8.96
CA VAL A 138 -6.71 -14.91 7.60
C VAL A 138 -8.06 -15.61 7.65
N LYS A 139 -9.10 -14.86 7.29
CA LYS A 139 -10.48 -15.36 7.23
C LYS A 139 -10.72 -16.05 5.89
N SER A 140 -11.49 -17.14 5.90
CA SER A 140 -11.98 -17.77 4.68
C SER A 140 -12.98 -16.89 3.95
N GLU A 141 -13.17 -17.12 2.66
CA GLU A 141 -14.14 -16.35 1.86
C GLU A 141 -15.56 -16.39 2.44
N ALA A 142 -16.00 -17.53 2.99
CA ALA A 142 -17.30 -17.62 3.65
C ALA A 142 -17.40 -16.68 4.85
N GLN A 143 -16.35 -16.60 5.67
CA GLN A 143 -16.30 -15.74 6.85
C GLN A 143 -16.26 -14.25 6.46
N LYS A 144 -15.50 -13.88 5.42
CA LYS A 144 -15.52 -12.52 4.87
C LYS A 144 -16.91 -12.14 4.37
N GLN A 145 -17.60 -13.06 3.68
CA GLN A 145 -18.97 -12.82 3.20
C GLN A 145 -19.98 -12.68 4.35
N ASP A 146 -19.81 -13.42 5.44
CA ASP A 146 -20.69 -13.28 6.61
C ASP A 146 -20.48 -11.92 7.31
N GLN A 147 -19.24 -11.45 7.46
CA GLN A 147 -18.96 -10.10 7.94
C GLN A 147 -19.59 -9.02 7.05
N LEU A 148 -19.49 -9.18 5.73
CA LEU A 148 -20.08 -8.25 4.77
C LEU A 148 -21.60 -8.17 4.87
N LYS A 149 -22.29 -9.31 5.11
CA LYS A 149 -23.75 -9.34 5.33
C LYS A 149 -24.17 -8.56 6.58
N LEU A 150 -23.31 -8.53 7.59
CA LEU A 150 -23.50 -7.75 8.82
C LEU A 150 -23.14 -6.26 8.64
N GLY A 151 -22.61 -5.89 7.48
CA GLY A 151 -22.21 -4.51 7.17
C GLY A 151 -20.77 -4.17 7.54
N TYR A 152 -19.97 -5.15 7.97
CA TYR A 152 -18.56 -4.97 8.32
C TYR A 152 -17.65 -5.35 7.15
N ARG A 153 -16.60 -4.57 6.94
CA ARG A 153 -15.57 -4.91 5.95
C ARG A 153 -14.63 -5.94 6.55
N TYR A 154 -14.00 -6.75 5.70
CA TYR A 154 -12.87 -7.55 6.13
C TYR A 154 -11.79 -6.61 6.66
N GLN A 155 -11.49 -6.78 7.93
CA GLN A 155 -10.44 -6.08 8.63
C GLN A 155 -9.60 -7.14 9.32
N ASN A 156 -8.30 -7.02 9.16
CA ASN A 156 -7.32 -7.54 10.08
C ASN A 156 -6.79 -6.32 10.79
N ASN A 157 -7.12 -6.21 12.08
CA ASN A 157 -6.62 -5.13 12.92
C ASN A 157 -5.09 -5.13 12.98
#